data_AF-A0A961YGU4-F1
#
_entry.id   AF-A0A961YGU4-F1
#
_cell.length_a   1.000
_cell.length_b   1.000
_cell.length_c   1.000
_cell.angle_alpha   90.00
_cell.angle_beta   90.00
_cell.angle_gamma   90.00
#
_symmetry.space_group_name_H-M   'P 1'
#
loop_
_entity.id
_entity.type
_entity.pdbx_description
1 polymer ?
#
loop_
_entity_poly.entity_id
_entity_poly.type
_entity_poly.pdbx_seq_one_letter_code
_entity_poly.pdbx_strand_id
1 'polypeptide(L)'
;MTGKDHGAKPSAEGQLIRELAELLNETGLTEIEMEKSGLKIRVARKIHVAATVPMAAQMPVAAAPAATAAAPAAGAGAADPGKHPGAVKSPMVGTAYRSAEPGAAPFCEVGSKVSQGDTLLIIEAMKTMNQIP
;
A
#
# COMPACT_ATOMS: atom_id res chain seq x y z
N MET A 1 -0.87 51.19 23.78
CA MET A 1 -0.05 50.03 23.40
C MET A 1 -0.95 48.81 23.43
N THR A 2 -1.47 48.47 22.24
CA THR A 2 -2.43 47.40 21.98
C THR A 2 -1.71 46.08 21.77
N GLY A 3 -2.10 45.06 22.53
CA GLY A 3 -1.69 43.67 22.33
C GLY A 3 -2.68 42.77 23.04
N LYS A 4 -3.85 42.57 22.43
CA LYS A 4 -4.84 41.61 22.92
C LYS A 4 -4.72 40.37 22.04
N ASP A 5 -3.98 39.38 22.55
CA ASP A 5 -3.91 38.03 22.02
C ASP A 5 -5.32 37.49 21.78
N HIS A 6 -5.64 37.28 20.50
CA HIS A 6 -6.82 36.54 20.11
C HIS A 6 -6.44 35.06 20.03
N GLY A 7 -6.73 34.32 21.11
CA GLY A 7 -6.74 32.86 21.08
C GLY A 7 -7.67 32.40 19.95
N ALA A 8 -7.08 31.81 18.91
CA ALA A 8 -7.77 31.44 17.69
C ALA A 8 -8.85 30.39 17.98
N LYS A 9 -10.13 30.76 17.79
CA LYS A 9 -11.23 29.79 17.76
C LYS A 9 -10.98 28.80 16.62
N PRO A 10 -11.17 27.48 16.82
CA PRO A 10 -11.03 26.52 15.74
C PRO A 10 -12.07 26.86 14.66
N SER A 11 -11.61 26.96 13.41
CA SER A 11 -12.48 27.21 12.26
C SER A 11 -13.51 26.08 12.11
N ALA A 12 -14.59 26.34 11.37
CA ALA A 12 -15.65 25.36 11.15
C ALA A 12 -15.11 24.04 10.55
N GLU A 13 -14.06 24.11 9.73
CA GLU A 13 -13.39 22.93 9.19
C GLU A 13 -12.65 22.14 10.28
N GLY A 14 -12.04 22.83 11.25
CA GLY A 14 -11.34 22.19 12.36
C GLY A 14 -12.26 21.40 13.29
N GLN A 15 -13.53 21.82 13.42
CA GLN A 15 -14.55 21.07 14.15
C GLN A 15 -14.99 19.83 13.36
N LEU A 16 -15.21 19.98 12.05
CA LEU A 16 -15.58 18.89 11.16
C LEU A 16 -14.53 17.77 11.12
N ILE A 17 -13.24 18.12 11.06
CA ILE A 17 -12.14 17.14 11.08
C ILE A 17 -12.11 16.37 12.40
N ARG A 18 -12.42 17.02 13.53
CA ARG A 18 -12.49 16.36 14.84
C ARG A 18 -13.66 15.39 14.92
N GLU A 19 -14.85 15.80 14.47
CA GLU A 19 -16.02 14.90 14.41
C GLU A 19 -15.74 13.68 13.53
N LEU A 20 -15.09 13.86 12.38
CA LEU A 20 -14.70 12.74 11.51
C LEU A 20 -13.68 11.81 12.17
N ALA A 21 -12.74 12.35 12.93
CA ALA A 21 -11.76 11.54 13.67
C ALA A 21 -12.41 10.77 14.82
N GLU A 22 -13.35 11.37 15.55
CA GLU A 22 -14.15 10.72 16.59
C GLU A 22 -15.01 9.60 16.00
N LEU A 23 -15.74 9.89 14.92
CA LEU A 23 -16.55 8.90 14.21
C LEU A 23 -15.70 7.74 13.69
N LEU A 24 -14.51 8.02 13.14
CA LEU A 24 -13.57 6.98 12.69
C LEU A 24 -13.16 6.07 13.86
N ASN A 25 -12.95 6.62 15.05
CA ASN A 25 -12.62 5.84 16.24
C ASN A 25 -13.81 5.01 16.73
N GLU A 26 -15.00 5.60 16.86
CA GLU A 26 -16.22 4.91 17.34
C GLU A 26 -16.67 3.78 16.42
N THR A 27 -16.61 4.02 15.11
CA THR A 27 -17.06 3.04 14.10
C THR A 27 -16.03 1.95 13.82
N GLY A 28 -14.80 2.07 14.34
CA GLY A 28 -13.71 1.15 14.03
C GLY A 28 -13.22 1.22 12.58
N LEU A 29 -13.67 2.22 11.81
CA LEU A 29 -13.29 2.37 10.41
C LEU A 29 -11.82 2.74 10.26
N THR A 30 -11.22 2.29 9.17
CA THR A 30 -9.82 2.62 8.85
C THR A 30 -9.69 3.99 8.19
N GLU A 31 -10.74 4.47 7.54
CA GLU A 31 -10.76 5.70 6.77
C GLU A 31 -12.19 6.26 6.59
N ILE A 32 -12.32 7.59 6.53
CA ILE A 32 -13.54 8.32 6.15
C ILE A 32 -13.17 9.44 5.16
N GLU A 33 -13.87 9.53 4.02
CA GLU A 33 -13.71 10.57 3.00
C GLU A 33 -15.04 11.31 2.74
N MET A 34 -14.98 12.64 2.60
CA MET A 34 -16.13 13.51 2.36
C MET A 34 -15.79 14.60 1.34
N GLU A 35 -16.71 14.87 0.43
CA GLU A 35 -16.65 16.02 -0.49
C GLU A 35 -17.85 16.96 -0.27
N LYS A 36 -17.58 18.26 -0.09
CA LYS A 36 -18.62 19.29 0.04
C LYS A 36 -18.20 20.57 -0.68
N SER A 37 -18.97 20.99 -1.70
CA SER A 37 -18.76 22.25 -2.41
C SER A 37 -17.33 22.44 -2.96
N GLY A 38 -16.70 21.35 -3.41
CA GLY A 38 -15.32 21.35 -3.92
C GLY A 38 -14.23 21.16 -2.86
N LEU A 39 -14.59 21.04 -1.57
CA LEU A 39 -13.68 20.69 -0.49
C LEU A 39 -13.70 19.17 -0.27
N LYS A 40 -12.56 18.51 -0.49
CA LYS A 40 -12.36 17.08 -0.24
C LYS A 40 -11.55 16.86 1.03
N ILE A 41 -12.12 16.14 2.00
CA ILE A 41 -11.51 15.85 3.32
C ILE A 41 -11.38 14.33 3.45
N ARG A 42 -10.17 13.85 3.78
CA ARG A 42 -9.86 12.43 4.00
C ARG A 42 -9.20 12.25 5.37
N VAL A 43 -9.76 11.39 6.21
CA VAL A 43 -9.24 11.05 7.56
C VAL A 43 -8.96 9.55 7.60
N ALA A 44 -7.73 9.14 7.91
CA ALA A 44 -7.33 7.73 7.94
C ALA A 44 -6.48 7.40 9.18
N ARG A 45 -6.65 6.18 9.73
CA ARG A 45 -5.77 5.66 10.80
C ARG A 45 -4.61 4.87 10.20
N LYS A 46 -3.42 5.03 10.78
CA LYS A 46 -2.28 4.13 10.51
C LYS A 46 -2.46 2.86 11.33
N ILE A 47 -2.70 1.73 10.66
CA ILE A 47 -2.65 0.40 11.29
C ILE A 47 -1.27 -0.20 11.04
N HIS A 48 -0.47 -0.34 12.09
CA HIS A 48 0.75 -1.13 12.04
C HIS A 48 0.41 -2.59 12.36
N VAL A 49 0.35 -3.44 11.33
CA VAL A 49 0.28 -4.89 11.51
C VAL A 49 1.70 -5.42 11.63
N ALA A 50 2.12 -5.74 12.85
CA ALA A 50 3.36 -6.47 13.10
C ALA A 50 3.14 -7.95 12.79
N ALA A 51 3.68 -8.44 11.66
CA ALA A 51 3.66 -9.85 11.34
C ALA A 51 4.74 -10.58 12.16
N THR A 52 4.32 -11.46 13.07
CA THR A 52 5.22 -12.43 13.73
C THR A 52 5.37 -13.64 12.82
N VAL A 53 6.60 -13.97 12.45
CA VAL A 53 6.93 -15.12 11.58
C VAL A 53 7.46 -16.26 12.47
N PRO A 54 6.87 -17.47 12.48
CA PRO A 54 7.47 -18.61 13.16
C PRO A 54 8.67 -19.15 12.36
N MET A 55 9.79 -19.33 13.07
CA MET A 55 11.05 -19.90 12.57
C MET A 55 10.88 -21.42 12.37
N ALA A 56 10.95 -21.89 11.12
CA ALA A 56 11.03 -23.32 10.84
C ALA A 56 12.48 -23.82 11.01
N ALA A 57 12.65 -24.85 11.86
CA ALA A 57 13.92 -25.52 12.10
C ALA A 57 14.37 -26.32 10.87
N GLN A 58 15.63 -26.14 10.46
CA GLN A 58 16.28 -26.96 9.43
C GLN A 58 17.05 -28.10 10.10
N MET A 59 16.88 -29.33 9.60
CA MET A 59 17.81 -30.44 9.87
C MET A 59 18.38 -30.97 8.54
N PRO A 60 19.64 -31.48 8.54
CA PRO A 60 20.47 -31.53 7.35
C PRO A 60 20.32 -32.85 6.58
N VAL A 61 20.33 -32.75 5.25
CA VAL A 61 20.45 -33.88 4.31
C VAL A 61 21.91 -34.11 3.94
N ALA A 62 22.28 -35.39 3.90
CA ALA A 62 23.62 -35.92 3.68
C ALA A 62 24.14 -35.67 2.24
N ALA A 63 25.48 -35.55 2.13
CA ALA A 63 26.21 -35.26 0.90
C ALA A 63 26.41 -36.49 0.00
N ALA A 64 26.34 -36.28 -1.32
CA ALA A 64 26.92 -37.14 -2.36
C ALA A 64 27.51 -36.24 -3.49
N PRO A 65 28.60 -36.65 -4.17
CA PRO A 65 29.45 -35.71 -4.91
C PRO A 65 29.08 -35.51 -6.39
N ALA A 66 29.25 -34.25 -6.80
CA ALA A 66 29.61 -33.65 -8.08
C ALA A 66 29.34 -34.36 -9.42
N ALA A 67 28.56 -33.66 -10.27
CA ALA A 67 28.81 -33.57 -11.71
C ALA A 67 28.79 -32.08 -12.11
N THR A 68 29.93 -31.59 -12.56
CA THR A 68 30.15 -30.24 -13.11
C THR A 68 29.62 -30.14 -14.53
N ALA A 69 28.66 -29.24 -14.75
CA ALA A 69 28.40 -28.63 -16.05
C ALA A 69 28.53 -27.11 -15.91
N ALA A 70 29.34 -26.51 -16.78
CA ALA A 70 29.62 -25.09 -16.79
C ALA A 70 28.69 -24.34 -17.76
N ALA A 71 28.11 -23.24 -17.27
CA ALA A 71 27.78 -21.95 -17.91
C ALA A 71 26.33 -21.48 -17.68
N PRO A 72 26.05 -20.16 -17.54
CA PRO A 72 26.94 -19.01 -17.28
C PRO A 72 26.78 -18.42 -15.87
N ALA A 73 27.72 -17.55 -15.51
CA ALA A 73 27.72 -16.78 -14.27
C ALA A 73 26.81 -15.53 -14.33
N ALA A 74 26.49 -15.01 -13.14
CA ALA A 74 25.72 -13.81 -12.78
C ALA A 74 24.19 -13.98 -12.76
N GLY A 75 23.46 -13.56 -11.72
CA GLY A 75 23.79 -12.52 -10.75
C GLY A 75 23.78 -12.94 -9.28
N ALA A 76 24.46 -12.10 -8.50
CA ALA A 76 24.38 -12.01 -7.06
C ALA A 76 22.93 -12.18 -6.55
N GLY A 77 22.80 -12.83 -5.39
CA GLY A 77 21.52 -13.18 -4.76
C GLY A 77 20.46 -12.12 -5.00
N ALA A 78 19.42 -12.49 -5.75
CA ALA A 78 18.31 -11.61 -6.05
C ALA A 78 17.74 -11.12 -4.71
N ALA A 79 17.93 -9.83 -4.44
CA ALA A 79 17.27 -9.18 -3.32
C ALA A 79 15.77 -9.43 -3.47
N ASP A 80 15.13 -9.87 -2.39
CA ASP A 80 13.68 -10.08 -2.36
C ASP A 80 12.98 -8.78 -2.83
N PRO A 81 12.27 -8.81 -3.97
CA PRO A 81 11.61 -7.60 -4.51
C PRO A 81 10.58 -7.03 -3.54
N GLY A 82 10.04 -7.85 -2.63
CA GLY A 82 9.14 -7.40 -1.57
C GLY A 82 9.81 -6.53 -0.49
N LYS A 83 11.14 -6.47 -0.48
CA LYS A 83 11.94 -5.62 0.44
C LYS A 83 12.43 -4.32 -0.20
N HIS A 84 12.10 -4.08 -1.47
CA HIS A 84 12.45 -2.81 -2.12
C HIS A 84 11.75 -1.64 -1.39
N PRO A 85 12.41 -0.51 -1.12
CA PRO A 85 11.80 0.62 -0.41
C PRO A 85 10.60 1.24 -1.15
N GLY A 86 10.57 1.12 -2.48
CA GLY A 86 9.43 1.50 -3.32
C GLY A 86 8.48 0.34 -3.66
N ALA A 87 8.54 -0.78 -2.94
CA ALA A 87 7.61 -1.89 -3.16
C ALA A 87 6.18 -1.50 -2.73
N VAL A 88 5.26 -1.50 -3.67
CA VAL A 88 3.83 -1.37 -3.39
C VAL A 88 3.28 -2.74 -3.02
N LYS A 89 2.90 -2.91 -1.75
CA LYS A 89 2.32 -4.17 -1.25
C LYS A 89 0.82 -4.17 -1.44
N SER A 90 0.26 -5.34 -1.72
CA SER A 90 -1.19 -5.49 -1.77
C SER A 90 -1.82 -5.24 -0.39
N PRO A 91 -2.87 -4.39 -0.29
CA PRO A 91 -3.63 -4.20 0.95
C PRO A 91 -4.67 -5.29 1.19
N MET A 92 -4.96 -6.14 0.20
CA MET A 92 -6.02 -7.16 0.25
C MET A 92 -5.64 -8.45 -0.45
N VAL A 93 -6.35 -9.54 -0.15
CA VAL A 93 -6.22 -10.81 -0.86
C VAL A 93 -7.18 -10.81 -2.04
N GLY A 94 -6.70 -11.20 -3.22
CA GLY A 94 -7.50 -11.24 -4.43
C GLY A 94 -6.68 -11.64 -5.66
N THR A 95 -7.29 -11.50 -6.84
CA THR A 95 -6.64 -11.76 -8.12
C THR A 95 -6.11 -10.46 -8.70
N ALA A 96 -4.82 -10.40 -9.01
CA ALA A 96 -4.20 -9.22 -9.61
C ALA A 96 -4.36 -9.24 -11.15
N TYR A 97 -4.80 -8.12 -11.72
CA TYR A 97 -4.82 -7.89 -13.17
C TYR A 97 -3.99 -6.66 -13.53
N ARG A 98 -3.22 -6.80 -14.61
CA ARG A 98 -2.33 -5.75 -15.11
C ARG A 98 -3.02 -4.75 -16.03
N SER A 99 -4.25 -5.02 -16.47
CA SER A 99 -5.04 -4.19 -17.38
C SER A 99 -6.45 -3.99 -16.81
N ALA A 100 -7.14 -2.95 -17.27
CA ALA A 100 -8.51 -2.64 -16.82
C ALA A 100 -9.53 -3.71 -17.25
N GLU A 101 -9.37 -4.27 -18.44
CA GLU A 101 -10.26 -5.25 -19.06
C GLU A 101 -9.45 -6.23 -19.95
N PRO A 102 -10.00 -7.41 -20.29
CA PRO A 102 -9.33 -8.34 -21.20
C PRO A 102 -8.99 -7.71 -22.55
N GLY A 103 -7.72 -7.82 -22.96
CA GLY A 103 -7.24 -7.26 -24.24
C GLY A 103 -6.85 -5.78 -24.19
N ALA A 104 -7.12 -5.07 -23.07
CA ALA A 104 -6.64 -3.71 -22.89
C ALA A 104 -5.13 -3.67 -22.56
N ALA A 105 -4.50 -2.52 -22.85
CA ALA A 105 -3.12 -2.27 -22.49
C ALA A 105 -2.92 -2.36 -20.96
N PRO A 106 -1.76 -2.83 -20.50
CA PRO A 106 -1.46 -2.83 -19.08
C PRO A 106 -1.28 -1.42 -18.55
N PHE A 107 -1.59 -1.20 -17.28
CA PHE A 107 -1.47 0.11 -16.65
C PHE A 107 -0.02 0.62 -16.65
N CYS A 108 0.95 -0.27 -16.47
CA CYS A 108 2.38 0.03 -16.58
C CYS A 108 3.20 -1.17 -17.09
N GLU A 109 4.37 -0.87 -17.67
CA GLU A 109 5.37 -1.85 -18.11
C GLU A 109 6.70 -1.64 -17.39
N VAL A 110 7.59 -2.63 -17.49
CA VAL A 110 8.94 -2.51 -16.96
C VAL A 110 9.67 -1.37 -17.66
N GLY A 111 10.21 -0.43 -16.89
CA GLY A 111 10.84 0.78 -17.40
C GLY A 111 9.90 1.97 -17.57
N SER A 112 8.59 1.80 -17.39
CA SER A 112 7.65 2.92 -17.29
C SER A 112 8.00 3.79 -16.09
N LYS A 113 7.93 5.12 -16.28
CA LYS A 113 7.91 6.08 -15.17
C LYS A 113 6.48 6.18 -14.66
N VAL A 114 6.29 6.02 -13.36
CA VAL A 114 5.00 6.16 -12.67
C VAL A 114 5.11 7.23 -11.59
N SER A 115 4.01 7.91 -11.33
CA SER A 115 3.87 9.00 -10.35
C SER A 115 2.91 8.59 -9.25
N GLN A 116 2.93 9.34 -8.13
CA GLN A 116 1.99 9.09 -7.05
C GLN A 116 0.54 9.22 -7.53
N GLY A 117 -0.24 8.16 -7.33
CA GLY A 117 -1.65 8.11 -7.73
C GLY A 117 -1.89 7.43 -9.08
N ASP A 118 -0.84 7.09 -9.83
CA ASP A 118 -0.98 6.29 -11.05
C ASP A 118 -1.39 4.86 -10.68
N THR A 119 -2.40 4.32 -11.34
CA THR A 119 -2.80 2.92 -11.14
C THR A 119 -1.73 1.99 -11.71
N LEU A 120 -1.26 1.04 -10.90
CA LEU A 120 -0.25 0.05 -11.30
C LEU A 120 -0.89 -1.28 -11.72
N LEU A 121 -1.94 -1.68 -11.00
CA LEU A 121 -2.73 -2.88 -11.25
C LEU A 121 -4.09 -2.77 -10.57
N ILE A 122 -4.99 -3.69 -10.87
CA ILE A 122 -6.24 -3.87 -10.11
C ILE A 122 -6.23 -5.21 -9.38
N ILE A 123 -6.92 -5.25 -8.24
CA ILE A 123 -7.14 -6.47 -7.48
C ILE A 123 -8.65 -6.75 -7.42
N GLU A 124 -9.03 -7.89 -7.96
CA GLU A 124 -10.37 -8.43 -7.78
C GLU A 124 -10.48 -9.12 -6.43
N ALA A 125 -11.32 -8.58 -5.57
CA ALA A 125 -11.69 -9.19 -4.30
C ALA A 125 -13.20 -9.11 -4.14
N MET A 126 -13.84 -10.24 -3.84
CA MET A 126 -15.30 -10.33 -3.64
C MET A 126 -16.12 -9.67 -4.77
N LYS A 127 -15.73 -9.89 -6.03
CA LYS A 127 -16.34 -9.31 -7.25
C LYS A 127 -16.21 -7.79 -7.39
N THR A 128 -15.33 -7.16 -6.62
CA THR A 128 -15.01 -5.73 -6.73
C THR A 128 -13.62 -5.55 -7.32
N MET A 129 -13.47 -4.61 -8.25
CA MET A 129 -12.20 -4.28 -8.92
C MET A 129 -11.55 -3.06 -8.24
N ASN A 130 -10.57 -3.30 -7.37
CA ASN A 130 -9.91 -2.26 -6.58
C ASN A 130 -8.61 -1.81 -7.26
N GLN A 131 -8.47 -0.52 -7.54
CA GLN A 131 -7.26 0.05 -8.13
C GLN A 131 -6.15 0.16 -7.08
N ILE A 132 -4.95 -0.27 -7.46
CA ILE A 132 -3.75 -0.18 -6.61
C ILE A 132 -2.83 0.90 -7.19
N PRO A 133 -2.59 2.00 -6.45
CA PRO A 133 -1.68 3.07 -6.86
C PRO A 133 -0.20 2.75 -6.61
#